data_AF-A0A1W1BQG2-F1
#
_entry.id   AF-A0A1W1BQG2-F1
#
_cell.length_a   1.000
_cell.length_b   1.000
_cell.length_c   1.000
_cell.angle_alpha   90.00
_cell.angle_beta   90.00
_cell.angle_gamma   90.00
#
_symmetry.space_group_name_H-M   'P 1'
#
loop_
_entity.id
_entity.type
_entity.pdbx_description
1 polymer ?
#
loop_
_entity_poly.entity_id
_entity_poly.type
_entity_poly.pdbx_seq_one_letter_code
_entity_poly.pdbx_strand_id
1 'polypeptide(L)'
;MQNVYRELTSAFRRNKGRLSSESYKRIVSKHTTIFEDSDTLFLLLQASGYPIEEDKYGYFLQTYFTPYGEQKFCVIDIETNGSKPEQSQVIEVGAVMLQNGKAIDHFESFVECSFLPKYIGKITGIKHSDLIGAPSRLEVLTKLREFIGDSIFVAHNANFDYGFLNYSFNHFGLGTIGNQVICSIDLAKRTIESERYGLAYLNETLELGVEVHHRAYSDALATAKLLNITFDNIPKYVKSTDELLRFSISSRKERTQNIAK
;
A
#
# COMPACT_ATOMS: atom_id res chain seq x y z
N MET A 1 3.17 6.69 -15.69
CA MET A 1 2.15 6.47 -14.65
C MET A 1 2.41 7.19 -13.32
N GLN A 2 3.54 7.01 -12.63
CA GLN A 2 3.73 7.62 -11.28
C GLN A 2 3.51 9.15 -11.20
N ASN A 3 3.96 9.91 -12.21
CA ASN A 3 3.69 11.36 -12.27
C ASN A 3 2.20 11.68 -12.44
N VAL A 4 1.46 10.85 -13.19
CA VAL A 4 0.01 10.97 -13.40
C VAL A 4 -0.72 10.82 -12.08
N TYR A 5 -0.43 9.77 -11.30
CA TYR A 5 -1.04 9.55 -9.99
C TYR A 5 -0.86 10.74 -9.06
N ARG A 6 0.36 11.30 -9.00
CA ARG A 6 0.68 12.46 -8.16
C ARG A 6 -0.08 13.71 -8.61
N GLU A 7 -0.07 14.01 -9.92
CA GLU A 7 -0.74 15.19 -10.47
C GLU A 7 -2.25 15.12 -10.29
N LEU A 8 -2.87 13.96 -10.59
CA LEU A 8 -4.29 13.74 -10.39
C LEU A 8 -4.67 13.84 -8.92
N THR A 9 -3.96 13.16 -8.02
CA THR A 9 -4.25 13.22 -6.58
C THR A 9 -4.18 14.65 -6.05
N SER A 10 -3.16 15.40 -6.47
CA SER A 10 -3.02 16.81 -6.13
C SER A 10 -4.17 17.66 -6.69
N ALA A 11 -4.59 17.41 -7.92
CA ALA A 11 -5.68 18.12 -8.56
C ALA A 11 -7.04 17.81 -7.90
N PHE A 12 -7.34 16.53 -7.61
CA PHE A 12 -8.54 16.14 -6.87
C PHE A 12 -8.60 16.81 -5.51
N ARG A 13 -7.52 16.76 -4.72
CA ARG A 13 -7.46 17.41 -3.40
C ARG A 13 -7.73 18.91 -3.46
N ARG A 14 -7.17 19.62 -4.45
CA ARG A 14 -7.44 21.06 -4.67
C ARG A 14 -8.91 21.34 -5.04
N ASN A 15 -9.57 20.39 -5.69
CA ASN A 15 -10.95 20.51 -6.17
C ASN A 15 -11.93 19.66 -5.36
N LYS A 16 -11.66 19.48 -4.05
CA LYS A 16 -12.54 18.78 -3.11
C LYS A 16 -12.97 17.38 -3.57
N GLY A 17 -12.01 16.63 -4.09
CA GLY A 17 -12.18 15.25 -4.54
C GLY A 17 -12.74 15.09 -5.95
N ARG A 18 -13.04 16.17 -6.70
CA ARG A 18 -13.68 16.10 -8.03
C ARG A 18 -12.90 16.81 -9.13
N LEU A 19 -13.03 16.33 -10.35
CA LEU A 19 -12.53 16.99 -11.57
C LEU A 19 -13.58 16.88 -12.68
N SER A 20 -13.79 17.97 -13.43
CA SER A 20 -14.57 17.89 -14.68
C SER A 20 -13.82 17.04 -15.71
N SER A 21 -14.54 16.47 -16.69
CA SER A 21 -13.92 15.68 -17.76
C SER A 21 -12.84 16.47 -18.51
N GLU A 22 -13.08 17.76 -18.75
CA GLU A 22 -12.09 18.66 -19.37
C GLU A 22 -10.81 18.82 -18.52
N SER A 23 -10.98 18.96 -17.20
CA SER A 23 -9.84 19.11 -16.28
C SER A 23 -9.03 17.82 -16.18
N TYR A 24 -9.70 16.66 -16.14
CA TYR A 24 -9.06 15.35 -16.19
C TYR A 24 -8.27 15.19 -17.48
N LYS A 25 -8.93 15.37 -18.65
CA LYS A 25 -8.32 15.24 -19.99
C LYS A 25 -7.07 16.11 -20.12
N ARG A 26 -7.13 17.37 -19.69
CA ARG A 26 -5.98 18.29 -19.71
C ARG A 26 -4.80 17.85 -18.83
N ILE A 27 -5.05 17.15 -17.72
CA ILE A 27 -3.98 16.63 -16.86
C ILE A 27 -3.36 15.41 -17.53
N VAL A 28 -4.20 14.44 -17.94
CA VAL A 28 -3.71 13.18 -18.48
C VAL A 28 -3.03 13.34 -19.84
N SER A 29 -3.49 14.28 -20.67
CA SER A 29 -2.94 14.52 -22.01
C SER A 29 -1.46 14.94 -22.00
N LYS A 30 -0.94 15.38 -20.85
CA LYS A 30 0.49 15.69 -20.66
C LYS A 30 1.36 14.45 -20.54
N HIS A 31 0.74 13.31 -20.25
CA HIS A 31 1.41 12.04 -19.95
C HIS A 31 0.98 10.92 -20.88
N THR A 32 -0.03 11.12 -21.72
CA THR A 32 -0.44 10.19 -22.78
C THR A 32 0.50 10.27 -23.98
N THR A 33 0.74 9.14 -24.63
CA THR A 33 1.38 9.11 -25.96
C THR A 33 0.35 9.23 -27.08
N ILE A 34 0.78 9.19 -28.34
CA ILE A 34 -0.12 9.22 -29.52
C ILE A 34 -1.11 8.04 -29.52
N PHE A 35 -0.82 6.95 -28.81
CA PHE A 35 -1.55 5.68 -28.87
C PHE A 35 -2.51 5.44 -27.69
N GLU A 36 -2.52 6.31 -26.67
CA GLU A 36 -3.37 6.19 -25.49
C GLU A 36 -4.30 7.38 -25.42
N ASP A 37 -5.61 7.15 -25.58
CA ASP A 37 -6.61 8.18 -25.29
C ASP A 37 -6.90 8.28 -23.78
N SER A 38 -7.69 9.29 -23.40
CA SER A 38 -8.05 9.54 -22.00
C SER A 38 -8.76 8.38 -21.32
N ASP A 39 -9.49 7.59 -22.11
CA ASP A 39 -10.40 6.56 -21.64
C ASP A 39 -9.62 5.27 -21.38
N THR A 40 -8.67 4.96 -22.27
CA THR A 40 -7.67 3.90 -22.07
C THR A 40 -6.86 4.18 -20.80
N LEU A 41 -6.40 5.41 -20.61
CA LEU A 41 -5.65 5.75 -19.40
C LEU A 41 -6.52 5.62 -18.14
N PHE A 42 -7.80 6.00 -18.20
CA PHE A 42 -8.72 5.83 -17.06
C PHE A 42 -8.80 4.36 -16.64
N LEU A 43 -8.94 3.43 -17.58
CA LEU A 43 -8.94 2.00 -17.30
C LEU A 43 -7.60 1.52 -16.74
N LEU A 44 -6.47 2.01 -17.27
CA LEU A 44 -5.14 1.67 -16.74
C LEU A 44 -4.91 2.19 -15.32
N LEU A 45 -5.46 3.36 -14.98
CA LEU A 45 -5.43 3.90 -13.62
C LEU A 45 -6.17 2.95 -12.67
N GLN A 46 -7.40 2.55 -13.02
CA GLN A 46 -8.20 1.65 -12.20
C GLN A 46 -7.55 0.26 -12.06
N ALA A 47 -7.07 -0.33 -13.16
CA ALA A 47 -6.37 -1.61 -13.16
C ALA A 47 -5.08 -1.59 -12.31
N SER A 48 -4.46 -0.41 -12.17
CA SER A 48 -3.30 -0.20 -11.31
C SER A 48 -3.64 0.01 -9.82
N GLY A 49 -4.93 -0.01 -9.46
CA GLY A 49 -5.43 0.24 -8.11
C GLY A 49 -5.57 1.71 -7.74
N TYR A 50 -5.49 2.64 -8.71
CA TYR A 50 -5.75 4.06 -8.44
C TYR A 50 -7.28 4.26 -8.23
N PRO A 51 -7.73 4.79 -7.08
CA PRO A 51 -9.14 4.79 -6.69
C PRO A 51 -9.92 5.94 -7.36
N ILE A 52 -9.89 5.98 -8.68
CA ILE A 52 -10.62 6.94 -9.52
C ILE A 52 -11.91 6.30 -10.04
N GLU A 53 -12.97 7.08 -9.98
CA GLU A 53 -14.29 6.72 -10.53
C GLU A 53 -14.84 7.86 -11.37
N GLU A 54 -15.86 7.56 -12.17
CA GLU A 54 -16.55 8.51 -13.04
C GLU A 54 -18.06 8.50 -12.77
N ASP A 55 -18.66 9.69 -12.75
CA ASP A 55 -20.11 9.88 -12.76
C ASP A 55 -20.50 10.93 -13.82
N LYS A 56 -21.79 11.27 -13.90
CA LYS A 56 -22.32 12.26 -14.86
C LYS A 56 -21.72 13.68 -14.73
N TYR A 57 -20.99 13.98 -13.64
CA TYR A 57 -20.36 15.26 -13.39
C TYR A 57 -18.84 15.25 -13.65
N GLY A 58 -18.28 14.11 -14.06
CA GLY A 58 -16.86 13.92 -14.34
C GLY A 58 -16.23 12.87 -13.42
N TYR A 59 -14.98 13.09 -13.03
CA TYR A 59 -14.20 12.13 -12.27
C TYR A 59 -14.12 12.50 -10.80
N PHE A 60 -13.97 11.50 -9.94
CA PHE A 60 -13.73 11.70 -8.52
C PHE A 60 -12.74 10.70 -7.93
N LEU A 61 -12.04 11.14 -6.89
CA LEU A 61 -11.15 10.29 -6.10
C LEU A 61 -11.95 9.68 -4.96
N GLN A 62 -12.20 8.38 -5.01
CA GLN A 62 -13.10 7.66 -4.10
C GLN A 62 -12.70 7.88 -2.62
N THR A 63 -11.40 7.83 -2.31
CA THR A 63 -10.88 8.03 -0.94
C THR A 63 -11.24 9.38 -0.31
N TYR A 64 -11.60 10.39 -1.10
CA TYR A 64 -12.06 11.67 -0.58
C TYR A 64 -13.46 11.56 0.06
N PHE A 65 -14.27 10.63 -0.41
CA PHE A 65 -15.67 10.44 -0.03
C PHE A 65 -15.91 9.20 0.84
N THR A 66 -14.98 8.24 0.84
CA THR A 66 -15.05 7.04 1.69
C THR A 66 -14.66 7.38 3.14
N PRO A 67 -15.51 7.09 4.13
CA PRO A 67 -15.11 7.10 5.54
C PRO A 67 -13.97 6.10 5.76
N TYR A 68 -12.90 6.48 6.48
CA TYR A 68 -11.74 5.59 6.60
C TYR A 68 -12.06 4.26 7.30
N GLY A 69 -13.08 4.22 8.16
CA GLY A 69 -13.54 2.98 8.81
C GLY A 69 -14.20 1.99 7.85
N GLU A 70 -14.72 2.45 6.70
CA GLU A 70 -15.33 1.60 5.67
C GLU A 70 -14.33 1.21 4.57
N GLN A 71 -13.17 1.86 4.53
CA GLN A 71 -12.12 1.61 3.56
C GLN A 71 -11.46 0.24 3.77
N LYS A 72 -11.09 -0.40 2.66
CA LYS A 72 -10.22 -1.57 2.66
C LYS A 72 -8.75 -1.17 2.72
N PHE A 73 -7.99 -1.80 3.61
CA PHE A 73 -6.54 -1.65 3.74
C PHE A 73 -5.88 -3.00 3.51
N CYS A 74 -5.04 -3.13 2.49
CA CYS A 74 -4.24 -4.32 2.26
C CYS A 74 -2.88 -4.12 2.92
N VAL A 75 -2.69 -4.76 4.07
CA VAL A 75 -1.43 -4.76 4.81
C VAL A 75 -0.54 -5.83 4.23
N ILE A 76 0.61 -5.45 3.72
CA ILE A 76 1.51 -6.30 2.95
C ILE A 76 2.89 -6.26 3.59
N ASP A 77 3.53 -7.42 3.61
CA ASP A 77 4.94 -7.60 3.90
C ASP A 77 5.51 -8.59 2.87
N ILE A 78 6.79 -8.44 2.54
CA ILE A 78 7.48 -9.34 1.62
C ILE A 78 8.83 -9.76 2.17
N GLU A 79 9.24 -10.98 1.83
CA GLU A 79 10.63 -11.40 1.95
C GLU A 79 11.28 -11.43 0.57
N THR A 80 12.56 -11.08 0.50
CA THR A 80 13.31 -11.00 -0.75
C THR A 80 14.64 -11.75 -0.65
N ASN A 81 15.19 -12.20 -1.78
CA ASN A 81 16.52 -12.81 -1.80
C ASN A 81 17.68 -11.79 -1.85
N GLY A 82 17.40 -10.51 -1.56
CA GLY A 82 18.38 -9.43 -1.56
C GLY A 82 17.70 -8.06 -1.48
N SER A 83 18.47 -6.99 -1.30
CA SER A 83 17.95 -5.66 -0.92
C SER A 83 17.64 -4.70 -2.07
N LYS A 84 17.90 -5.09 -3.33
CA LYS A 84 17.68 -4.24 -4.50
C LYS A 84 16.73 -4.89 -5.51
N PRO A 85 15.60 -4.25 -5.87
CA PRO A 85 14.62 -4.81 -6.80
C PRO A 85 15.20 -5.17 -8.17
N GLU A 86 16.20 -4.42 -8.65
CA GLU A 86 16.81 -4.64 -9.98
C GLU A 86 17.74 -5.85 -10.04
N GLN A 87 18.15 -6.38 -8.87
CA GLN A 87 19.15 -7.44 -8.74
C GLN A 87 18.62 -8.66 -7.97
N SER A 88 17.45 -8.53 -7.36
CA SER A 88 16.85 -9.49 -6.43
C SER A 88 15.38 -9.69 -6.78
N GLN A 89 14.72 -10.61 -6.11
CA GLN A 89 13.30 -10.87 -6.28
C GLN A 89 12.61 -11.14 -4.95
N VAL A 90 11.29 -10.98 -4.97
CA VAL A 90 10.40 -11.46 -3.92
C VAL A 90 10.46 -12.98 -3.85
N ILE A 91 10.54 -13.53 -2.65
CA ILE A 91 10.56 -14.98 -2.35
C ILE A 91 9.40 -15.41 -1.45
N GLU A 92 8.76 -14.48 -0.76
CA GLU A 92 7.54 -14.69 0.02
C GLU A 92 6.71 -13.42 -0.01
N VAL A 93 5.38 -13.58 -0.07
CA VAL A 93 4.41 -12.49 0.09
C VAL A 93 3.45 -12.88 1.19
N GLY A 94 3.20 -11.96 2.10
CA GLY A 94 2.13 -12.04 3.08
C GLY A 94 1.27 -10.79 3.00
N ALA A 95 -0.05 -10.98 2.99
CA ALA A 95 -0.98 -9.86 3.00
C ALA A 95 -2.24 -10.16 3.83
N VAL A 96 -2.75 -9.13 4.48
CA VAL A 96 -4.00 -9.15 5.26
C VAL A 96 -4.89 -8.02 4.74
N MET A 97 -6.10 -8.37 4.32
CA MET A 97 -7.12 -7.38 3.97
C MET A 97 -7.89 -7.01 5.23
N LEU A 98 -7.82 -5.73 5.61
CA LEU A 98 -8.57 -5.15 6.71
C LEU A 98 -9.73 -4.31 6.19
N GLN A 99 -10.89 -4.42 6.85
CA GLN A 99 -12.00 -3.49 6.70
C GLN A 99 -12.71 -3.35 8.05
N ASN A 100 -13.06 -2.12 8.44
CA ASN A 100 -13.71 -1.84 9.73
C ASN A 100 -12.97 -2.46 10.93
N GLY A 101 -11.64 -2.33 10.94
CA GLY A 101 -10.76 -2.85 11.98
C GLY A 101 -10.65 -4.39 12.07
N LYS A 102 -11.23 -5.12 11.11
CA LYS A 102 -11.25 -6.59 11.10
C LYS A 102 -10.52 -7.13 9.88
N ALA A 103 -9.77 -8.22 10.07
CA ALA A 103 -9.28 -9.02 8.95
C ALA A 103 -10.47 -9.70 8.26
N ILE A 104 -10.64 -9.41 6.98
CA ILE A 104 -11.70 -9.96 6.14
C ILE A 104 -11.19 -10.95 5.10
N ASP A 105 -9.89 -10.92 4.81
CA ASP A 105 -9.23 -11.84 3.88
C ASP A 105 -7.71 -11.87 4.12
N HIS A 106 -7.02 -12.86 3.55
CA HIS A 106 -5.57 -12.97 3.58
C HIS A 106 -5.00 -13.60 2.31
N PHE A 107 -3.73 -13.32 2.04
CA PHE A 107 -2.97 -13.91 0.95
C PHE A 107 -1.57 -14.26 1.47
N GLU A 108 -1.12 -15.49 1.23
CA GLU A 108 0.23 -15.94 1.55
C GLU A 108 0.75 -16.80 0.41
N SER A 109 1.98 -16.56 -0.03
CA SER A 109 2.63 -17.41 -1.03
C SER A 109 4.13 -17.32 -0.94
N PHE A 110 4.81 -18.47 -1.00
CA PHE A 110 6.19 -18.52 -1.47
C PHE A 110 6.24 -18.19 -2.97
N VAL A 111 7.41 -17.77 -3.43
CA VAL A 111 7.68 -17.47 -4.83
C VAL A 111 8.90 -18.24 -5.28
N GLU A 112 8.82 -18.88 -6.44
CA GLU A 112 9.91 -19.72 -6.93
C GLU A 112 11.23 -18.94 -7.02
N CYS A 113 12.31 -19.56 -6.55
CA CYS A 113 13.62 -18.93 -6.53
C CYS A 113 14.73 -19.97 -6.64
N SER A 114 15.57 -19.83 -7.65
CA SER A 114 16.69 -20.75 -7.88
C SER A 114 17.84 -20.53 -6.88
N PHE A 115 17.99 -19.32 -6.36
CA PHE A 115 19.10 -18.96 -5.47
C PHE A 115 18.63 -18.18 -4.23
N LEU A 116 18.86 -18.79 -3.06
CA LEU A 116 18.64 -18.17 -1.76
C LEU A 116 19.98 -17.97 -1.04
N PRO A 117 20.42 -16.72 -0.79
CA PRO A 117 21.60 -16.47 0.02
C PRO A 117 21.45 -17.04 1.44
N LYS A 118 22.51 -17.67 1.95
CA LYS A 118 22.51 -18.29 3.29
C LYS A 118 22.12 -17.33 4.42
N TYR A 119 22.47 -16.05 4.30
CA TYR A 119 22.14 -15.07 5.34
C TYR A 119 20.64 -14.72 5.35
N ILE A 120 19.99 -14.67 4.18
CA ILE A 120 18.53 -14.47 4.09
C ILE A 120 17.81 -15.64 4.73
N GLY A 121 18.13 -16.88 4.35
CA GLY A 121 17.49 -18.06 4.93
C GLY A 121 17.70 -18.22 6.44
N LYS A 122 18.77 -17.62 7.00
CA LYS A 122 18.98 -17.56 8.46
C LYS A 122 18.08 -16.53 9.15
N ILE A 123 17.77 -15.42 8.48
CA ILE A 123 16.95 -14.34 9.02
C ILE A 123 15.47 -14.71 8.93
N THR A 124 15.04 -15.18 7.76
CA THR A 124 13.63 -15.47 7.45
C THR A 124 13.19 -16.88 7.82
N GLY A 125 14.15 -17.78 8.05
CA GLY A 125 13.88 -19.20 8.24
C GLY A 125 13.48 -19.95 6.96
N ILE A 126 13.35 -19.25 5.82
CA ILE A 126 13.01 -19.83 4.52
C ILE A 126 14.15 -20.74 4.07
N LYS A 127 13.80 -21.94 3.61
CA LYS A 127 14.71 -22.94 3.06
C LYS A 127 14.58 -22.99 1.55
N HIS A 128 15.64 -23.46 0.88
CA HIS A 128 15.63 -23.66 -0.57
C HIS A 128 14.51 -24.60 -1.02
N SER A 129 14.18 -25.61 -0.19
CA SER A 129 13.05 -26.53 -0.42
C SER A 129 11.68 -25.86 -0.47
N ASP A 130 11.50 -24.72 0.22
CA ASP A 130 10.24 -24.00 0.25
C ASP A 130 10.01 -23.21 -1.05
N LEU A 131 11.09 -22.94 -1.78
CA LEU A 131 11.10 -22.14 -3.02
C LEU A 131 11.15 -23.00 -4.28
N ILE A 132 11.57 -24.27 -4.18
CA ILE A 132 11.55 -25.19 -5.32
C ILE A 132 10.11 -25.62 -5.58
N GLY A 133 9.60 -25.34 -6.78
CA GLY A 133 8.24 -25.73 -7.18
C GLY A 133 7.14 -24.85 -6.57
N ALA A 134 7.50 -23.79 -5.85
CA ALA A 134 6.58 -22.72 -5.50
C ALA A 134 6.02 -22.05 -6.78
N PRO A 135 4.91 -21.30 -6.70
CA PRO A 135 4.37 -20.59 -7.85
C PRO A 135 5.36 -19.60 -8.46
N SER A 136 5.23 -19.37 -9.77
CA SER A 136 6.09 -18.41 -10.47
C SER A 136 5.85 -16.97 -9.99
N ARG A 137 6.87 -16.11 -10.14
CA ARG A 137 6.73 -14.68 -9.82
C ARG A 137 5.52 -14.04 -10.48
N LEU A 138 5.33 -14.29 -11.77
CA LEU A 138 4.21 -13.71 -12.52
C LEU A 138 2.87 -14.18 -11.92
N GLU A 139 2.74 -15.46 -11.61
CA GLU A 139 1.52 -16.01 -11.01
C GLU A 139 1.20 -15.37 -9.65
N VAL A 140 2.19 -15.29 -8.75
CA VAL A 140 2.00 -14.68 -7.42
C VAL A 140 1.67 -13.21 -7.54
N LEU A 141 2.38 -12.46 -8.38
CA LEU A 141 2.16 -11.03 -8.56
C LEU A 141 0.81 -10.73 -9.22
N THR A 142 0.35 -11.54 -10.18
CA THR A 142 -0.99 -11.40 -10.75
C THR A 142 -2.06 -11.60 -9.68
N LYS A 143 -1.97 -12.68 -8.90
CA LYS A 143 -2.91 -12.94 -7.80
C LYS A 143 -2.86 -11.85 -6.72
N LEU A 144 -1.67 -11.36 -6.39
CA LEU A 144 -1.51 -10.26 -5.44
C LEU A 144 -2.10 -8.96 -5.96
N ARG A 145 -1.93 -8.63 -7.24
CA ARG A 145 -2.54 -7.44 -7.87
C ARG A 145 -4.06 -7.50 -7.77
N GLU A 146 -4.66 -8.65 -8.06
CA GLU A 146 -6.09 -8.90 -7.93
C GLU A 146 -6.56 -8.78 -6.47
N PHE A 147 -5.81 -9.36 -5.53
CA PHE A 147 -6.09 -9.29 -4.09
C PHE A 147 -6.06 -7.85 -3.55
N ILE A 148 -5.07 -7.05 -3.98
CA ILE A 148 -4.93 -5.65 -3.55
C ILE A 148 -6.09 -4.79 -4.10
N GLY A 149 -6.46 -4.97 -5.37
CA GLY A 149 -7.50 -4.15 -6.00
C GLY A 149 -7.25 -2.65 -5.86
N ASP A 150 -8.28 -1.91 -5.43
CA ASP A 150 -8.26 -0.47 -5.14
C ASP A 150 -8.04 -0.13 -3.65
N SER A 151 -7.71 -1.13 -2.82
CA SER A 151 -7.46 -0.94 -1.39
C SER A 151 -6.28 -0.01 -1.12
N ILE A 152 -6.19 0.49 0.12
CA ILE A 152 -5.02 1.25 0.57
C ILE A 152 -3.87 0.26 0.79
N PHE A 153 -2.75 0.47 0.10
CA PHE A 153 -1.53 -0.29 0.32
C PHE A 153 -0.92 0.12 1.66
N VAL A 154 -0.71 -0.82 2.56
CA VAL A 154 -0.11 -0.58 3.88
C VAL A 154 1.09 -1.49 4.05
N ALA A 155 2.21 -0.95 4.52
CA ALA A 155 3.37 -1.76 4.90
C ALA A 155 4.16 -1.09 6.02
N HIS A 156 4.96 -1.87 6.75
CA HIS A 156 5.82 -1.36 7.82
C HIS A 156 7.18 -0.98 7.23
N ASN A 157 7.51 0.33 7.23
CA ASN A 157 8.56 0.88 6.38
C ASN A 157 8.26 0.72 4.88
N ALA A 158 7.07 1.16 4.48
CA ALA A 158 6.48 0.88 3.17
C ALA A 158 7.35 1.15 1.94
N ASN A 159 8.35 2.02 2.01
CA ASN A 159 9.28 2.27 0.90
C ASN A 159 9.95 0.99 0.37
N PHE A 160 10.26 0.03 1.24
CA PHE A 160 10.90 -1.22 0.84
C PHE A 160 9.94 -2.11 0.03
N ASP A 161 8.83 -2.51 0.65
CA ASP A 161 7.83 -3.40 0.05
C ASP A 161 7.20 -2.79 -1.20
N TYR A 162 6.82 -1.51 -1.12
CA TYR A 162 6.29 -0.77 -2.25
C TYR A 162 7.31 -0.69 -3.39
N GLY A 163 8.59 -0.41 -3.08
CA GLY A 163 9.64 -0.31 -4.08
C GLY A 163 9.83 -1.62 -4.85
N PHE A 164 9.93 -2.74 -4.12
CA PHE A 164 10.07 -4.08 -4.68
C PHE A 164 8.86 -4.51 -5.50
N LEU A 165 7.65 -4.34 -4.96
CA LEU A 165 6.42 -4.75 -5.65
C LEU A 165 6.13 -3.85 -6.85
N ASN A 166 6.33 -2.53 -6.73
CA ASN A 166 6.14 -1.62 -7.86
C ASN A 166 7.13 -1.91 -9.00
N TYR A 167 8.40 -2.22 -8.69
CA TYR A 167 9.36 -2.66 -9.69
C TYR A 167 8.92 -3.97 -10.34
N SER A 168 8.55 -4.96 -9.53
CA SER A 168 8.16 -6.30 -9.99
C SER A 168 6.90 -6.27 -10.87
N PHE A 169 5.84 -5.58 -10.43
CA PHE A 169 4.62 -5.42 -11.22
C PHE A 169 4.92 -4.75 -12.57
N ASN A 170 5.73 -3.69 -12.59
CA ASN A 170 6.09 -3.04 -13.84
C ASN A 170 6.94 -3.94 -14.75
N HIS A 171 7.89 -4.69 -14.18
CA HIS A 171 8.73 -5.64 -14.92
C HIS A 171 7.92 -6.74 -15.60
N PHE A 172 6.84 -7.19 -14.96
CA PHE A 172 5.95 -8.24 -15.47
C PHE A 172 4.75 -7.70 -16.27
N GLY A 173 4.69 -6.40 -16.57
CA GLY A 173 3.60 -5.81 -17.35
C GLY A 173 2.27 -5.68 -16.60
N LEU A 174 2.27 -5.74 -15.27
CA LEU A 174 1.10 -5.62 -14.38
C LEU A 174 0.84 -4.17 -13.92
N GLY A 175 1.44 -3.20 -14.60
CA GLY A 175 1.36 -1.78 -14.27
C GLY A 175 2.10 -1.38 -12.98
N THR A 176 2.38 -0.08 -12.83
CA THR A 176 2.91 0.46 -11.55
C THR A 176 1.81 0.56 -10.51
N ILE A 177 2.13 0.48 -9.21
CA ILE A 177 1.15 0.64 -8.12
C ILE A 177 0.56 2.05 -8.16
N GLY A 178 -0.76 2.11 -8.38
CA GLY A 178 -1.60 3.32 -8.31
C GLY A 178 -2.35 3.45 -6.98
N ASN A 179 -2.37 2.39 -6.16
CA ASN A 179 -2.95 2.42 -4.81
C ASN A 179 -2.39 3.58 -3.99
N GLN A 180 -3.24 4.18 -3.16
CA GLN A 180 -2.77 5.10 -2.14
C GLN A 180 -2.03 4.32 -1.05
N VAL A 181 -0.99 4.92 -0.47
CA VAL A 181 -0.04 4.22 0.42
C VAL A 181 -0.06 4.80 1.82
N ILE A 182 -0.05 3.94 2.83
CA ILE A 182 0.23 4.28 4.23
C ILE A 182 1.46 3.50 4.70
N CYS A 183 2.44 4.22 5.24
CA CYS A 183 3.50 3.62 6.03
C CYS A 183 3.04 3.52 7.48
N SER A 184 2.99 2.31 8.05
CA SER A 184 2.51 2.12 9.43
C SER A 184 3.43 2.79 10.46
N ILE A 185 4.73 2.93 10.19
CA ILE A 185 5.66 3.70 11.02
C ILE A 185 5.24 5.17 11.09
N ASP A 186 4.90 5.77 9.95
CA ASP A 186 4.54 7.17 9.89
C ASP A 186 3.22 7.43 10.61
N LEU A 187 2.24 6.53 10.46
CA LEU A 187 0.99 6.63 11.19
C LEU A 187 1.19 6.41 12.70
N ALA A 188 1.99 5.42 13.10
CA ALA A 188 2.30 5.15 14.50
C ALA A 188 2.97 6.35 15.19
N LYS A 189 3.94 7.02 14.56
CA LYS A 189 4.58 8.25 15.08
C LYS A 189 3.61 9.41 15.38
N ARG A 190 2.38 9.35 14.85
CA ARG A 190 1.37 10.39 15.00
C ARG A 190 0.26 10.02 15.98
N THR A 191 0.20 8.76 16.37
CA THR A 191 -0.92 8.15 17.12
C THR A 191 -0.46 7.44 18.38
N ILE A 192 0.82 7.06 18.46
CA ILE A 192 1.41 6.27 19.55
C ILE A 192 2.68 6.98 20.00
N GLU A 193 2.85 7.14 21.31
CA GLU A 193 4.11 7.57 21.92
C GLU A 193 5.00 6.34 22.14
N SER A 194 6.17 6.32 21.49
CA SER A 194 7.11 5.20 21.57
C SER A 194 8.54 5.67 21.35
N GLU A 195 9.50 5.02 22.02
CA GLU A 195 10.93 5.27 21.83
C GLU A 195 11.43 4.81 20.45
N ARG A 196 10.87 3.70 19.96
CA ARG A 196 11.23 3.07 18.68
C ARG A 196 9.98 2.61 17.96
N TYR A 197 10.05 2.59 16.64
CA TYR A 197 8.90 2.25 15.79
C TYR A 197 9.15 1.05 14.89
N GLY A 198 10.16 0.23 15.18
CA GLY A 198 10.36 -1.04 14.47
C GLY A 198 9.30 -2.06 14.89
N LEU A 199 8.87 -2.92 13.96
CA LEU A 199 7.75 -3.84 14.16
C LEU A 199 7.94 -4.75 15.36
N ALA A 200 9.11 -5.40 15.49
CA ALA A 200 9.40 -6.28 16.62
C ALA A 200 9.29 -5.56 17.97
N TYR A 201 9.81 -4.33 18.06
CA TYR A 201 9.73 -3.52 19.29
C TYR A 201 8.29 -3.14 19.60
N LEU A 202 7.53 -2.64 18.62
CA LEU A 202 6.12 -2.28 18.83
C LEU A 202 5.24 -3.50 19.12
N ASN A 203 5.56 -4.66 18.54
CA ASN A 203 4.85 -5.90 18.77
C ASN A 203 4.98 -6.36 20.23
N GLU A 204 6.18 -6.23 20.79
CA GLU A 204 6.45 -6.50 22.21
C GLU A 204 5.82 -5.44 23.12
N THR A 205 6.07 -4.15 22.88
CA THR A 205 5.63 -3.08 23.80
C THR A 205 4.13 -2.82 23.80
N LEU A 206 3.44 -3.12 22.69
CA LEU A 206 1.99 -3.00 22.58
C LEU A 206 1.27 -4.35 22.77
N GLU A 207 2.01 -5.41 23.12
CA GLU A 207 1.49 -6.75 23.38
C GLU A 207 0.58 -7.27 22.24
N LEU A 208 0.98 -7.08 20.98
CA LEU A 208 0.14 -7.44 19.82
C LEU A 208 -0.07 -8.97 19.72
N GLY A 209 0.78 -9.77 20.36
CA GLY A 209 0.62 -11.23 20.45
C GLY A 209 0.73 -11.91 19.08
N VAL A 210 1.70 -11.50 18.26
CA VAL A 210 2.08 -12.17 17.01
C VAL A 210 3.56 -12.50 17.08
N GLU A 211 3.93 -13.70 16.66
CA GLU A 211 5.34 -14.08 16.57
C GLU A 211 5.98 -13.38 15.36
N VAL A 212 6.84 -12.39 15.61
CA VAL A 212 7.58 -11.67 14.55
C VAL A 212 8.90 -12.42 14.30
N HIS A 213 8.98 -13.10 13.17
CA HIS A 213 10.09 -13.98 12.82
C HIS A 213 10.54 -13.83 11.34
N HIS A 214 10.34 -12.67 10.72
CA HIS A 214 10.66 -12.45 9.30
C HIS A 214 9.97 -13.48 8.40
N ARG A 215 8.67 -13.63 8.65
CA ARG A 215 7.75 -14.42 7.83
C ARG A 215 6.68 -13.47 7.36
N ALA A 216 6.55 -13.35 6.05
CA ALA A 216 5.80 -12.24 5.45
C ALA A 216 4.35 -12.16 5.97
N TYR A 217 3.64 -13.29 6.07
CA TYR A 217 2.27 -13.26 6.58
C TYR A 217 2.18 -12.87 8.07
N SER A 218 3.12 -13.33 8.89
CA SER A 218 3.14 -13.01 10.32
C SER A 218 3.42 -11.51 10.54
N ASP A 219 4.36 -10.95 9.78
CA ASP A 219 4.76 -9.55 9.89
C ASP A 219 3.66 -8.62 9.33
N ALA A 220 2.95 -9.05 8.27
CA ALA A 220 1.73 -8.39 7.80
C ALA A 220 0.61 -8.41 8.86
N LEU A 221 0.42 -9.54 9.56
CA LEU A 221 -0.58 -9.66 10.64
C LEU A 221 -0.24 -8.80 11.86
N ALA A 222 1.04 -8.76 12.28
CA ALA A 222 1.52 -7.88 13.34
C ALA A 222 1.30 -6.40 12.94
N THR A 223 1.61 -6.06 11.70
CA THR A 223 1.38 -4.71 11.16
C THR A 223 -0.11 -4.36 11.11
N ALA A 224 -0.98 -5.32 10.79
CA ALA A 224 -2.43 -5.14 10.80
C ALA A 224 -2.97 -4.87 12.22
N LYS A 225 -2.47 -5.58 13.23
CA LYS A 225 -2.82 -5.31 14.64
C LYS A 225 -2.30 -3.95 15.10
N LEU A 226 -1.07 -3.58 14.75
CA LEU A 226 -0.53 -2.25 14.98
C LEU A 226 -1.43 -1.18 14.37
N LEU A 227 -1.89 -1.39 13.12
CA LEU A 227 -2.76 -0.44 12.43
C LEU A 227 -4.07 -0.21 13.19
N ASN A 228 -4.70 -1.26 13.72
CA ASN A 228 -5.90 -1.13 14.54
C ASN A 228 -5.66 -0.24 15.78
N ILE A 229 -4.54 -0.43 16.49
CA ILE A 229 -4.18 0.45 17.63
C ILE A 229 -4.00 1.90 17.18
N THR A 230 -3.38 2.14 16.02
CA THR A 230 -3.27 3.51 15.49
C THR A 230 -4.63 4.12 15.19
N PHE A 231 -5.60 3.34 14.72
CA PHE A 231 -6.94 3.81 14.40
C PHE A 231 -7.72 4.28 15.64
N ASP A 232 -7.54 3.63 16.78
CA ASP A 232 -8.15 4.06 18.06
C ASP A 232 -7.64 5.43 18.52
N ASN A 233 -6.48 5.86 18.02
CA ASN A 233 -5.82 7.10 18.39
C ASN A 233 -5.89 8.18 17.29
N ILE A 234 -6.70 7.95 16.24
CA ILE A 234 -6.92 8.96 15.19
C ILE A 234 -7.76 10.13 15.75
N PRO A 235 -7.36 11.39 15.50
CA PRO A 235 -8.17 12.54 15.89
C PRO A 235 -9.55 12.57 15.22
N LYS A 236 -10.59 12.96 15.97
CA LYS A 236 -11.99 13.01 15.51
C LYS A 236 -12.27 13.85 14.25
N TYR A 237 -11.36 14.76 13.89
CA TYR A 237 -11.49 15.56 12.67
C TYR A 237 -11.14 14.79 11.40
N VAL A 238 -10.41 13.67 11.51
CA VAL A 238 -10.09 12.79 10.39
C VAL A 238 -11.30 11.86 10.20
N LYS A 239 -11.99 12.00 9.07
CA LYS A 239 -13.21 11.24 8.77
C LYS A 239 -13.06 10.44 7.48
N SER A 240 -12.55 11.05 6.42
CA SER A 240 -12.35 10.35 5.15
C SER A 240 -11.00 9.66 5.05
N THR A 241 -10.90 8.68 4.16
CA THR A 241 -9.65 8.00 3.83
C THR A 241 -8.58 8.98 3.34
N ASP A 242 -8.95 9.99 2.54
CA ASP A 242 -8.01 11.03 2.10
C ASP A 242 -7.48 11.89 3.26
N GLU A 243 -8.33 12.19 4.25
CA GLU A 243 -7.89 12.88 5.47
C GLU A 243 -6.91 12.01 6.27
N LEU A 244 -7.15 10.70 6.36
CA LEU A 244 -6.23 9.76 7.00
C LEU A 244 -4.88 9.70 6.26
N LEU A 245 -4.91 9.60 4.93
CA LEU A 245 -3.70 9.61 4.10
C LEU A 245 -2.89 10.90 4.27
N ARG A 246 -3.55 12.05 4.38
CA ARG A 246 -2.85 13.33 4.66
C ARG A 246 -2.36 13.39 6.09
N PHE A 247 -3.14 12.89 7.04
CA PHE A 247 -2.76 12.83 8.45
C PHE A 247 -1.49 11.99 8.62
N SER A 248 -1.41 10.81 8.00
CA SER A 248 -0.30 9.86 8.14
C SER A 248 1.06 10.44 7.75
N ILE A 249 1.11 11.46 6.88
CA ILE A 249 2.35 12.14 6.46
C ILE A 249 2.47 13.60 6.93
N SER A 250 1.47 14.11 7.65
CA SER A 250 1.44 15.52 8.08
C SER A 250 2.61 15.91 9.00
N SER A 251 3.01 17.16 8.97
CA SER A 251 3.93 17.77 9.93
C SER A 251 3.24 18.08 11.27
N ARG A 252 4.01 18.27 12.35
CA ARG A 252 3.46 18.68 13.66
C ARG A 252 2.67 19.99 13.57
N LYS A 253 3.17 20.96 12.77
CA LYS A 253 2.53 22.26 12.57
C LYS A 253 1.14 22.14 11.94
N GLU A 254 1.01 21.33 10.90
CA GLU A 254 -0.28 21.10 10.22
C GLU A 254 -1.30 20.45 11.17
N ARG A 255 -0.87 19.51 12.00
CA ARG A 255 -1.77 18.88 12.99
C ARG A 255 -2.29 19.87 14.03
N THR A 256 -1.45 20.73 14.58
CA THR A 256 -1.88 21.75 15.56
C THR A 256 -2.91 22.72 14.97
N GLN A 257 -2.78 23.09 13.70
CA GLN A 257 -3.74 23.97 13.02
C GLN A 257 -5.10 23.30 12.80
N ASN A 258 -5.14 21.99 12.57
CA ASN A 258 -6.40 21.26 12.38
C ASN A 258 -7.14 21.00 13.69
N ILE A 259 -6.43 20.92 14.83
CA ILE A 259 -7.05 20.79 16.16
C ILE A 259 -7.71 22.11 16.61
N ALA A 260 -7.19 23.25 16.14
CA ALA A 260 -7.68 24.58 16.49
C ALA A 260 -8.92 25.04 15.68
N LYS A 261 -9.41 24.22 14.74
CA LYS A 261 -10.58 24.47 13.90
C LYS A 261 -11.74 23.58 14.32
#